data_AF-A0A920P4W2-F1
#
_entry.id   AF-A0A920P4W2-F1
#
_cell.length_a   1.000
_cell.length_b   1.000
_cell.length_c   1.000
_cell.angle_alpha   90.00
_cell.angle_beta   90.00
_cell.angle_gamma   90.00
#
_symmetry.space_group_name_H-M   'P 1'
#
loop_
_entity.id
_entity.type
_entity.pdbx_description
1 polymer ?
#
loop_
_entity_poly.entity_id
_entity_poly.type
_entity_poly.pdbx_seq_one_letter_code
_entity_poly.pdbx_strand_id
1 'polypeptide(L)' 'MVELIESVDSIVVGTEAEALILEANLIKGKSAPLNILLRDDKKYPYIKVTVREPFPRVYVTRRVVKDGSRYFGPIHL' A
#
# COMPACT_ATOMS: atom_id res chain seq x y z
N MET A 1 26.37 5.20 -4.85
CA MET A 1 25.24 4.24 -4.90
C MET A 1 25.75 2.80 -4.90
N VAL A 2 26.69 2.43 -5.78
CA VAL A 2 27.33 1.11 -5.79
C VAL A 2 28.17 0.87 -4.52
N GLU A 3 28.80 1.92 -3.98
CA GLU A 3 29.59 1.86 -2.74
C GLU A 3 28.79 1.54 -1.46
N LEU A 4 27.44 1.58 -1.51
CA LEU A 4 26.58 1.22 -0.38
C LEU A 4 26.22 -0.27 -0.36
N ILE A 5 26.62 -1.03 -1.38
CA ILE A 5 26.28 -2.44 -1.55
C ILE A 5 27.48 -3.27 -1.10
N GLU A 6 27.36 -3.90 0.07
CA GLU A 6 28.39 -4.77 0.63
C GLU A 6 28.28 -6.20 0.07
N SER A 7 27.06 -6.67 -0.21
CA SER A 7 26.79 -7.99 -0.76
C SER A 7 25.52 -8.02 -1.61
N VAL A 8 25.43 -9.03 -2.48
CA VAL A 8 24.28 -9.29 -3.35
C VAL A 8 23.89 -10.77 -3.21
N ASP A 9 22.64 -11.00 -2.82
CA ASP A 9 22.05 -12.33 -2.70
C ASP A 9 20.97 -12.52 -3.78
N SER A 10 20.78 -13.77 -4.23
CA SER A 10 19.72 -14.14 -5.17
C SER A 10 18.93 -15.35 -4.64
N ILE A 11 17.63 -15.35 -4.90
CA ILE A 11 16.71 -16.43 -4.51
C ILE A 11 16.05 -16.96 -5.78
N VAL A 12 16.20 -18.25 -6.04
CA VAL A 12 15.58 -18.92 -7.18
C VAL A 12 14.13 -19.29 -6.83
N VAL A 13 13.20 -18.96 -7.72
CA VAL A 13 11.76 -19.23 -7.58
C VAL A 13 11.24 -19.94 -8.83
N GLY A 14 10.13 -20.67 -8.70
CA GLY A 14 9.62 -21.53 -9.76
C GLY A 14 8.82 -20.78 -10.83
N THR A 15 8.27 -19.61 -10.48
CA THR A 15 7.43 -18.80 -11.39
C THR A 15 7.61 -17.30 -11.17
N GLU A 16 7.23 -16.49 -12.16
CA GLU A 16 7.21 -15.03 -12.04
C GLU A 16 6.23 -14.55 -10.96
N ALA A 17 5.10 -15.22 -10.79
CA ALA A 17 4.11 -14.87 -9.76
C ALA A 17 4.67 -15.07 -8.35
N GLU A 18 5.40 -16.16 -8.12
CA GLU A 18 6.11 -16.41 -6.86
C GLU A 18 7.22 -15.37 -6.61
N ALA A 19 7.95 -14.97 -7.66
CA ALA A 19 8.96 -13.93 -7.56
C ALA A 19 8.36 -12.61 -7.05
N LEU A 20 7.22 -12.21 -7.60
CA LEU A 20 6.52 -10.98 -7.24
C LEU A 20 6.02 -11.00 -5.80
N ILE A 21 5.44 -12.13 -5.36
CA ILE A 21 4.96 -12.30 -3.99
C ILE A 21 6.14 -12.27 -3.00
N LEU A 22 7.23 -12.99 -3.33
CA LEU A 22 8.43 -13.04 -2.51
C LEU A 22 9.07 -11.65 -2.37
N GLU A 23 9.19 -10.92 -3.47
CA GLU A 23 9.67 -9.53 -3.47
C GLU A 23 8.81 -8.66 -2.55
N ALA A 24 7.50 -8.65 -2.73
CA ALA A 24 6.59 -7.85 -1.92
C ALA A 24 6.72 -8.18 -0.41
N ASN A 25 6.88 -9.45 -0.06
CA ASN A 25 7.07 -9.90 1.32
C ASN A 25 8.43 -9.44 1.90
N LEU A 26 9.51 -9.57 1.13
CA LEU A 26 10.84 -9.12 1.55
C LEU A 26 10.91 -7.61 1.74
N ILE A 27 10.24 -6.85 0.87
CA ILE A 27 10.21 -5.38 0.97
C ILE A 27 9.41 -4.93 2.19
N LYS A 28 8.24 -5.54 2.44
CA LYS A 28 7.45 -5.24 3.65
C LYS A 28 8.20 -5.62 4.93
N GLY A 29 8.81 -6.82 4.96
CA GLY A 29 9.53 -7.33 6.13
C GLY A 29 10.80 -6.57 6.47
N LYS A 30 11.59 -6.14 5.47
CA LYS A 30 12.86 -5.42 5.68
C LYS A 30 12.71 -3.90 5.64
N SER A 31 11.64 -3.36 5.04
CA SER A 31 11.40 -1.92 4.88
C SER A 31 12.67 -1.16 4.45
N ALA A 32 13.39 -1.66 3.45
CA ALA A 32 14.73 -1.17 3.10
C ALA A 32 14.72 0.29 2.59
N PRO A 33 15.72 1.12 2.95
CA PRO A 33 15.80 2.56 2.63
C PRO A 33 15.54 2.93 1.17
N LEU A 34 16.00 2.09 0.25
CA LEU A 34 16.03 2.36 -1.19
C LEU A 34 14.78 1.87 -1.93
N ASN A 35 13.89 1.12 -1.28
CA ASN A 35 12.69 0.58 -1.91
C ASN A 35 11.55 1.60 -1.87
N ILE A 36 11.50 2.49 -2.87
CA ILE A 36 10.57 3.62 -2.91
C ILE A 36 9.15 3.18 -3.32
N LEU A 37 9.02 2.21 -4.23
CA LEU A 37 7.73 1.84 -4.85
C LEU A 37 6.85 0.92 -3.97
N LEU A 38 7.46 0.03 -3.19
CA LEU A 38 6.77 -1.01 -2.41
C LEU A 38 6.80 -0.78 -0.89
N ARG A 39 7.46 0.31 -0.43
CA ARG A 39 7.33 0.84 0.94
C ARG A 39 6.04 1.59 1.16
N ASP A 40 5.48 2.16 0.10
CA ASP A 40 4.31 3.00 0.23
C ASP A 40 3.14 2.08 0.55
N ASP A 41 2.81 2.06 1.85
CA ASP A 41 1.61 1.52 2.47
C ASP A 41 0.41 2.33 1.94
N LYS A 42 0.23 2.32 0.61
CA LYS A 42 -0.82 3.03 -0.12
C LYS A 42 -2.11 2.39 0.33
N LYS A 43 -2.59 2.85 1.48
CA LYS A 43 -3.88 2.53 2.04
C LYS A 43 -4.85 2.66 0.90
N TYR A 44 -5.46 1.54 0.54
CA TYR A 44 -6.43 1.47 -0.52
C TYR A 44 -7.43 2.62 -0.35
N PRO A 45 -7.83 3.28 -1.45
CA PRO A 45 -8.80 4.35 -1.35
C PRO A 45 -10.12 3.82 -0.78
N TYR A 46 -10.66 4.58 0.15
CA TYR A 46 -12.00 4.45 0.70
C TYR A 46 -12.89 5.51 0.06
N ILE A 47 -14.15 5.16 -0.14
CA ILE A 47 -15.22 6.10 -0.47
C ILE A 47 -15.81 6.59 0.86
N LYS A 48 -15.64 7.87 1.17
CA LYS A 48 -16.29 8.56 2.29
C LYS A 48 -17.58 9.20 1.80
N VAL A 49 -18.68 8.97 2.52
CA VAL A 49 -19.97 9.62 2.31
C VAL A 49 -20.31 10.43 3.56
N THR A 50 -20.39 11.76 3.42
CA THR A 50 -20.82 12.63 4.54
C THR A 50 -22.33 12.45 4.74
N VAL A 51 -22.74 11.97 5.91
CA VAL A 51 -24.16 11.70 6.21
C VAL A 51 -24.75 12.66 7.25
N ARG A 52 -23.95 13.62 7.73
CA ARG A 52 -24.33 14.60 8.75
C ARG A 52 -24.63 15.99 8.17
N GLU A 53 -24.37 16.18 6.89
CA GLU A 53 -24.64 17.43 6.17
C GLU A 53 -26.01 17.34 5.49
N PRO A 54 -26.73 18.46 5.31
CA PRO A 54 -28.02 18.48 4.60
C PRO A 54 -27.95 17.89 3.19
N PHE A 55 -26.77 17.95 2.57
CA PHE A 55 -26.48 17.40 1.26
C PHE A 55 -25.28 16.45 1.37
N PRO A 56 -25.49 15.12 1.31
CA PRO A 56 -24.41 14.15 1.35
C PRO A 56 -23.41 14.32 0.20
N ARG A 57 -22.12 14.24 0.50
CA ARG A 57 -21.03 14.38 -0.46
C ARG A 57 -20.15 13.13 -0.46
N VAL A 58 -19.69 12.73 -1.64
CA VAL A 58 -18.87 11.54 -1.87
C VAL A 58 -17.43 11.97 -2.12
N TYR A 59 -16.49 11.39 -1.36
CA TYR A 59 -15.06 11.69 -1.46
C TYR A 59 -14.26 10.41 -1.54
N VAL A 60 -13.15 10.44 -2.27
CA VAL A 60 -12.13 9.39 -2.21
C VAL A 60 -11.08 9.79 -1.18
N THR A 61 -10.84 8.95 -0.17
CA THR A 61 -9.89 9.22 0.92
C THR A 61 -9.06 7.98 1.23
N ARG A 62 -7.78 8.15 1.58
CA ARG A 62 -6.93 7.06 2.09
C ARG A 62 -6.91 6.98 3.62
N ARG A 63 -7.68 7.86 4.30
CA ARG A 63 -7.79 7.93 5.76
C ARG A 63 -9.24 7.79 6.19
N VAL A 64 -9.48 6.88 7.12
CA VAL A 64 -10.77 6.73 7.82
C VAL A 64 -10.71 7.59 9.07
N VAL A 65 -11.63 8.55 9.19
CA VAL A 65 -11.73 9.47 10.34
C VAL A 65 -13.05 9.23 11.05
N LYS A 66 -13.06 9.23 12.39
CA LYS A 66 -14.29 9.13 13.20
C LYS A 66 -15.06 10.45 13.24
N ASP A 67 -15.39 11.00 12.08
CA ASP A 67 -16.15 12.25 11.93
C ASP A 67 -17.67 12.01 11.84
N GLY A 68 -18.11 10.75 11.92
CA GLY A 68 -19.49 10.33 11.76
C GLY A 68 -19.94 10.17 10.31
N SER A 69 -19.02 10.23 9.36
CA SER A 69 -19.27 9.86 7.96
C SER A 69 -19.27 8.34 7.78
N ARG A 70 -19.91 7.86 6.71
CA ARG A 70 -19.84 6.45 6.31
C ARG A 70 -18.64 6.25 5.38
N TYR A 71 -17.93 5.13 5.54
CA TYR A 71 -16.78 4.78 4.72
C TYR A 71 -17.03 3.41 4.08
N PHE A 72 -16.78 3.31 2.78
CA PHE A 72 -16.96 2.10 1.97
C PHE A 72 -15.65 1.77 1.25
N GLY A 73 -15.24 0.50 1.18
CA GLY A 73 -13.90 0.08 0.74
C GLY A 73 -13.05 -0.44 1.90
N PRO A 74 -11.84 -1.00 1.69
CA PRO A 74 -10.87 -0.69 0.64
C PRO A 74 -11.24 -1.21 -0.75
N ILE A 75 -11.23 -0.35 -1.76
CA ILE A 75 -11.36 -0.79 -3.15
C ILE A 75 -10.04 -1.44 -3.55
N HIS A 76 -10.06 -2.76 -3.74
CA HIS A 76 -9.00 -3.45 -4.47
C HIS A 76 -9.32 -3.26 -5.96
N LEU A 77 -8.58 -2.37 -6.62
CA LEU A 77 -8.47 -2.39 -8.09
C LEU A 77 -7.35 -3.35 -8.46
#